data_AF-A0A4Z1GHV7-F1
#
_entry.id   AF-A0A4Z1GHV7-F1
#
_cell.length_a   1.000
_cell.length_b   1.000
_cell.length_c   1.000
_cell.angle_alpha   90.00
_cell.angle_beta   90.00
_cell.angle_gamma   90.00
#
_symmetry.space_group_name_H-M   'P 1'
#
loop_
_entity.id
_entity.type
_entity.pdbx_description
1 polymer ?
#
loop_
_entity_poly.entity_id
_entity_poly.type
_entity_poly.pdbx_seq_one_letter_code
_entity_poly.pdbx_strand_id
1 'polypeptide(L)'
;MAPNTTALPLPFHPYYPLDLEIPHYLANQWDTFTLVSIFAAGCAAIFSSTYLLVMRIRPRISTADLLTVLWFVLCGCIHLFFEGYYAYNFRRMPLMQDLFGQLWKEYSLSDSRYQTQDAFVLCMETITAVCWGPSSFILAAMIATDHSLRYPLQAIISLGQLYGDVLYYATCLFDFYILGLEYSRPEPAIFWGYFVFMNSFWIVIPSILLFNSVRATGRAFSALKKMEKTLKTSTNGNGSLKKTI
;
A
#
# COMPACT_ATOMS: atom_id res chain seq x y z
N MET A 1 -28.73 -13.68 -48.42
CA MET A 1 -27.91 -14.44 -47.46
C MET A 1 -26.88 -13.49 -46.89
N ALA A 2 -27.07 -13.04 -45.64
CA ALA A 2 -26.07 -12.22 -44.96
C ALA A 2 -24.86 -13.12 -44.63
N PRO A 3 -23.61 -12.65 -44.76
CA PRO A 3 -22.46 -13.44 -44.40
C PRO A 3 -22.48 -13.69 -42.89
N ASN A 4 -22.45 -14.97 -42.52
CA ASN A 4 -22.19 -15.41 -41.15
C ASN A 4 -20.80 -14.89 -40.75
N THR A 5 -20.75 -13.76 -40.05
CA THR A 5 -19.57 -13.38 -39.26
C THR A 5 -19.48 -14.35 -38.10
N THR A 6 -18.78 -15.47 -38.31
CA THR A 6 -18.24 -16.26 -37.21
C THR A 6 -17.37 -15.33 -36.37
N ALA A 7 -17.91 -14.82 -35.26
CA ALA A 7 -17.12 -14.13 -34.26
C ALA A 7 -15.95 -15.05 -33.92
N LEU A 8 -14.72 -14.54 -34.08
CA LEU A 8 -13.54 -15.26 -33.62
C LEU A 8 -13.75 -15.57 -32.12
N PRO A 9 -13.49 -16.79 -31.64
CA PRO A 9 -13.63 -17.09 -30.23
C PRO A 9 -12.76 -16.10 -29.45
N LEU A 10 -13.37 -15.45 -28.45
CA LEU A 10 -12.66 -14.54 -27.55
C LEU A 10 -11.39 -15.25 -27.02
N PRO A 11 -10.24 -14.55 -26.92
CA PRO A 11 -9.04 -15.15 -26.37
C PRO A 11 -9.32 -15.74 -24.99
N PHE A 12 -9.11 -17.04 -24.82
CA PHE A 12 -9.36 -17.72 -23.55
C PHE A 12 -8.43 -17.16 -22.46
N HIS A 13 -9.02 -16.58 -21.43
CA HIS A 13 -8.30 -16.06 -20.25
C HIS A 13 -8.91 -16.62 -18.94
N PRO A 14 -8.13 -16.68 -17.84
CA PRO A 14 -8.60 -17.25 -16.58
C PRO A 14 -9.36 -16.27 -15.68
N TYR A 15 -9.53 -15.01 -16.09
CA TYR A 15 -10.12 -13.95 -15.28
C TYR A 15 -11.64 -13.96 -15.31
N TYR A 16 -12.26 -13.60 -14.19
CA TYR A 16 -13.72 -13.52 -14.04
C TYR A 16 -14.21 -12.07 -14.25
N PRO A 17 -15.37 -11.85 -14.86
CA PRO A 17 -16.23 -12.86 -15.49
C PRO A 17 -15.58 -13.44 -16.77
N LEU A 18 -15.85 -14.72 -17.07
CA LEU A 18 -15.13 -15.47 -18.10
C LEU A 18 -15.44 -15.03 -19.55
N ASP A 19 -16.54 -14.33 -19.75
CA ASP A 19 -16.99 -13.77 -21.04
C ASP A 19 -16.46 -12.36 -21.29
N LEU A 20 -15.64 -11.83 -20.38
CA LEU A 20 -14.97 -10.55 -20.52
C LEU A 20 -14.10 -10.51 -21.79
N GLU A 21 -14.07 -9.37 -22.48
CA GLU A 21 -13.15 -9.19 -23.59
C GLU A 21 -11.83 -8.61 -23.08
N ILE A 22 -10.75 -9.39 -23.15
CA ILE A 22 -9.38 -8.93 -22.85
C ILE A 22 -8.55 -8.99 -24.14
N PRO A 23 -8.52 -7.92 -24.93
CA PRO A 23 -7.81 -7.89 -26.20
C PRO A 23 -6.32 -8.20 -26.01
N HIS A 24 -5.81 -9.07 -26.88
CA HIS A 24 -4.40 -9.43 -26.93
C HIS A 24 -3.84 -10.05 -25.64
N TYR A 25 -4.69 -10.69 -24.83
CA TYR A 25 -4.22 -11.42 -23.65
C TYR A 25 -3.15 -12.45 -24.01
N LEU A 26 -2.05 -12.43 -23.26
CA LEU A 26 -1.01 -13.45 -23.29
C LEU A 26 -0.86 -14.07 -21.91
N ALA A 27 -1.02 -15.40 -21.81
CA ALA A 27 -0.82 -16.13 -20.57
C ALA A 27 0.61 -15.98 -20.03
N ASN A 28 0.78 -16.08 -18.71
CA ASN A 28 2.10 -16.09 -18.09
C ASN A 28 2.95 -17.25 -18.63
N GLN A 29 4.23 -16.97 -18.81
CA GLN A 29 5.24 -17.98 -19.18
C GLN A 29 5.81 -18.68 -17.95
N TRP A 30 5.83 -17.98 -16.82
CA TRP A 30 6.24 -18.53 -15.53
C TRP A 30 5.03 -18.99 -14.72
N ASP A 31 5.17 -20.11 -14.05
CA ASP A 31 4.16 -20.64 -13.15
C ASP A 31 4.10 -19.83 -11.83
N THR A 32 3.00 -20.02 -11.09
CA THR A 32 2.76 -19.36 -9.80
C THR A 32 3.90 -19.54 -8.80
N PHE A 33 4.46 -20.75 -8.68
CA PHE A 33 5.53 -21.00 -7.71
C PHE A 33 6.79 -20.22 -8.05
N THR A 34 7.17 -20.18 -9.33
CA THR A 34 8.28 -19.36 -9.82
C THR A 34 8.05 -17.87 -9.52
N LEU A 35 6.88 -17.33 -9.85
CA LEU A 35 6.54 -15.92 -9.64
C LEU A 35 6.57 -15.54 -8.15
N VAL A 36 5.90 -16.31 -7.30
CA VAL A 36 5.86 -16.09 -5.85
C VAL A 36 7.27 -16.22 -5.24
N SER A 37 8.09 -17.15 -5.72
CA SER A 37 9.47 -17.30 -5.25
C SER A 37 10.33 -16.09 -5.59
N ILE A 38 10.21 -15.54 -6.80
CA ILE A 38 10.92 -14.31 -7.21
C ILE A 38 10.45 -13.12 -6.37
N PHE A 39 9.14 -12.98 -6.16
CA PHE A 39 8.59 -11.91 -5.33
C PHE A 39 9.08 -12.00 -3.88
N ALA A 40 9.06 -13.20 -3.29
CA ALA A 40 9.56 -13.44 -1.94
C ALA A 40 11.06 -13.16 -1.81
N ALA A 41 11.86 -13.56 -2.81
CA ALA A 41 13.29 -13.25 -2.85
C ALA A 41 13.54 -11.73 -2.95
N GLY A 42 12.74 -11.01 -3.75
CA GLY A 42 12.77 -9.55 -3.83
C GLY A 42 12.46 -8.89 -2.48
N CYS A 43 11.41 -9.34 -1.79
CA CYS A 43 11.08 -8.86 -0.45
C CYS A 43 12.21 -9.12 0.55
N ALA A 44 12.79 -10.32 0.54
CA ALA A 44 13.91 -10.68 1.41
C ALA A 44 15.15 -9.79 1.15
N ALA A 45 15.45 -9.48 -0.12
CA ALA A 45 16.53 -8.57 -0.50
C ALA A 45 16.27 -7.14 -0.02
N ILE A 46 15.04 -6.63 -0.18
CA ILE A 46 14.63 -5.31 0.33
C ILE A 46 14.77 -5.26 1.84
N PHE A 47 14.25 -6.23 2.58
CA PHE A 47 14.37 -6.27 4.03
C PHE A 47 15.82 -6.36 4.51
N SER A 48 16.62 -7.22 3.90
CA SER A 48 18.02 -7.42 4.29
C SER A 48 18.85 -6.15 4.05
N SER A 49 18.74 -5.54 2.87
CA SER A 49 19.46 -4.31 2.54
C SER A 49 19.04 -3.14 3.44
N THR A 50 17.73 -2.99 3.68
CA THR A 50 17.19 -1.97 4.56
C THR A 50 17.67 -2.16 6.00
N TYR A 51 17.60 -3.39 6.53
CA TYR A 51 18.08 -3.71 7.87
C TYR A 51 19.56 -3.33 8.03
N LEU A 52 20.41 -3.76 7.11
CA LEU A 52 21.85 -3.47 7.15
C LEU A 52 22.13 -1.95 7.11
N LEU A 53 21.41 -1.23 6.24
CA LEU A 53 21.54 0.23 6.12
C LEU A 53 21.11 0.94 7.41
N VAL A 54 19.94 0.59 7.96
CA VAL A 54 19.41 1.21 9.18
C VAL A 54 20.31 0.91 10.38
N MET A 55 20.78 -0.33 10.53
CA MET A 55 21.70 -0.69 11.61
C MET A 55 23.05 0.02 11.50
N ARG A 56 23.47 0.41 10.30
CA ARG A 56 24.66 1.25 10.08
C ARG A 56 24.43 2.71 10.47
N ILE A 57 23.25 3.26 10.15
CA ILE A 57 22.91 4.68 10.41
C ILE A 57 22.52 4.93 11.87
N ARG A 58 21.68 4.05 12.45
CA ARG A 58 21.13 4.17 13.80
C ARG A 58 21.22 2.82 14.55
N PRO A 59 22.42 2.41 15.02
CA PRO A 59 22.62 1.08 15.65
C PRO A 59 21.77 0.81 16.90
N ARG A 60 21.27 1.86 17.55
CA ARG A 60 20.43 1.79 18.75
C ARG A 60 18.94 2.07 18.46
N ILE A 61 18.49 1.85 17.22
CA ILE A 61 17.08 1.98 16.86
C ILE A 61 16.22 0.99 17.66
N SER A 62 15.01 1.40 18.06
CA SER A 62 14.08 0.48 18.71
C SER A 62 13.59 -0.58 17.73
N THR A 63 13.26 -1.78 18.21
CA THR A 63 12.71 -2.85 17.35
C THR A 63 11.44 -2.39 16.62
N ALA A 64 10.57 -1.64 17.31
CA ALA A 64 9.34 -1.11 16.71
C ALA A 64 9.62 -0.13 15.56
N ASP A 65 10.55 0.81 15.75
CA ASP A 65 10.92 1.76 14.70
C ASP A 65 11.61 1.04 13.53
N LEU A 66 12.47 0.04 13.81
CA LEU A 66 13.10 -0.77 12.77
C LEU A 66 12.08 -1.52 11.92
N LEU A 67 11.13 -2.22 12.55
CA LEU A 67 10.05 -2.91 11.82
C LEU A 67 9.20 -1.93 11.00
N THR A 68 8.96 -0.73 11.53
CA THR A 68 8.22 0.33 10.82
C THR A 68 9.01 0.83 9.61
N VAL A 69 10.33 0.97 9.71
CA VAL A 69 11.18 1.31 8.56
C VAL A 69 11.16 0.21 7.50
N LEU A 70 11.31 -1.06 7.90
CA LEU A 70 11.23 -2.20 6.97
C LEU A 70 9.89 -2.22 6.23
N TRP A 71 8.78 -2.00 6.96
CA TRP A 71 7.44 -1.91 6.40
C TRP A 71 7.32 -0.77 5.36
N PHE A 72 7.71 0.46 5.71
CA PHE A 72 7.57 1.59 4.78
C PHE A 72 8.54 1.53 3.61
N VAL A 73 9.72 0.90 3.76
CA VAL A 73 10.59 0.67 2.60
C VAL A 73 9.98 -0.36 1.65
N LEU A 74 9.38 -1.44 2.17
CA LEU A 74 8.62 -2.37 1.34
C LEU A 74 7.43 -1.68 0.66
N CYS A 75 6.63 -0.89 1.40
CA CYS A 75 5.53 -0.09 0.83
C CYS A 75 6.04 0.84 -0.28
N GLY A 76 7.14 1.54 -0.03
CA GLY A 76 7.78 2.42 -1.02
C GLY A 76 8.10 1.68 -2.30
N CYS A 77 8.67 0.47 -2.19
CA CYS A 77 8.99 -0.37 -3.35
C CYS A 77 7.74 -0.87 -4.08
N ILE A 78 6.75 -1.39 -3.36
CA ILE A 78 5.52 -1.92 -3.97
C ILE A 78 4.76 -0.78 -4.66
N HIS A 79 4.48 0.31 -3.95
CA HIS A 79 3.73 1.42 -4.52
C HIS A 79 4.45 2.07 -5.70
N LEU A 80 5.74 2.40 -5.55
CA LEU A 80 6.44 3.14 -6.60
C LEU A 80 6.76 2.27 -7.82
N PHE A 81 7.23 1.04 -7.61
CA PHE A 81 7.71 0.21 -8.72
C PHE A 81 6.65 -0.76 -9.22
N PHE A 82 5.93 -1.45 -8.33
CA PHE A 82 4.95 -2.45 -8.73
C PHE A 82 3.63 -1.81 -9.19
N GLU A 83 3.02 -0.99 -8.35
CA GLU A 83 1.78 -0.26 -8.67
C GLU A 83 2.02 0.84 -9.70
N GLY A 84 3.16 1.53 -9.62
CA GLY A 84 3.59 2.46 -10.67
C GLY A 84 3.78 1.79 -12.03
N TYR A 85 4.27 0.55 -12.08
CA TYR A 85 4.32 -0.23 -13.31
C TYR A 85 2.92 -0.53 -13.83
N TYR A 86 1.97 -0.90 -12.96
CA TYR A 86 0.58 -1.09 -13.36
C TYR A 86 -0.01 0.19 -13.96
N ALA A 87 0.07 1.32 -13.23
CA ALA A 87 -0.47 2.59 -13.68
C ALA A 87 0.12 3.03 -15.04
N TYR A 88 1.43 2.84 -15.24
CA TYR A 88 2.09 3.16 -16.50
C TYR A 88 1.68 2.24 -17.65
N ASN A 89 1.45 0.95 -17.39
CA ASN A 89 1.14 -0.06 -18.38
C ASN A 89 -0.35 -0.44 -18.45
N PHE A 90 -1.23 0.29 -17.75
CA PHE A 90 -2.66 -0.02 -17.57
C PHE A 90 -3.37 -0.51 -18.84
N ARG A 91 -3.14 0.16 -19.97
CA ARG A 91 -3.78 -0.19 -21.26
C ARG A 91 -3.23 -1.43 -21.95
N ARG A 92 -2.05 -1.89 -21.56
CA ARG A 92 -1.31 -3.01 -22.18
C ARG A 92 -0.98 -4.12 -21.19
N MET A 93 -1.54 -4.09 -19.97
CA MET A 93 -1.28 -5.10 -18.93
C MET A 93 -1.43 -6.54 -19.42
N PRO A 94 -2.48 -6.89 -20.21
CA PRO A 94 -2.67 -8.26 -20.70
C PRO A 94 -1.56 -8.78 -21.63
N LEU A 95 -0.79 -7.89 -22.25
CA LEU A 95 0.31 -8.20 -23.17
C LEU A 95 1.66 -8.37 -22.47
N MET A 96 1.78 -7.91 -21.23
CA MET A 96 3.09 -7.79 -20.58
C MET A 96 3.65 -9.16 -20.19
N GLN A 97 4.92 -9.41 -20.54
CA GLN A 97 5.62 -10.68 -20.28
C GLN A 97 6.90 -10.51 -19.46
N ASP A 98 7.25 -9.29 -19.07
CA ASP A 98 8.30 -9.10 -18.07
C ASP A 98 7.83 -9.51 -16.66
N LEU A 99 8.74 -9.46 -15.69
CA LEU A 99 8.46 -9.89 -14.33
C LEU A 99 7.25 -9.19 -13.70
N PHE A 100 7.14 -7.87 -13.83
CA PHE A 100 6.03 -7.14 -13.21
C PHE A 100 4.72 -7.40 -13.95
N GLY A 101 4.75 -7.48 -15.29
CA GLY A 101 3.59 -7.88 -16.08
C GLY A 101 3.04 -9.25 -15.70
N GLN A 102 3.92 -10.24 -15.53
CA GLN A 102 3.51 -11.58 -15.15
C GLN A 102 3.04 -11.66 -13.69
N LEU A 103 3.68 -10.95 -12.76
CA LEU A 103 3.23 -10.84 -11.37
C LEU A 103 1.85 -10.16 -11.27
N TRP A 104 1.61 -9.10 -12.04
CA TRP A 104 0.29 -8.46 -12.09
C TRP A 104 -0.77 -9.40 -12.63
N LYS A 105 -0.48 -10.13 -13.72
CA LYS A 105 -1.39 -11.14 -14.25
C LYS A 105 -1.70 -12.27 -13.26
N GLU A 106 -0.72 -12.68 -12.46
CA GLU A 106 -0.91 -13.67 -11.38
C GLU A 106 -1.81 -13.11 -10.27
N TYR A 107 -1.52 -11.90 -9.79
CA TYR A 107 -2.35 -11.25 -8.76
C TYR A 107 -3.77 -10.98 -9.26
N SER A 108 -3.94 -10.67 -10.55
CA SER A 108 -5.24 -10.40 -11.17
C SER A 108 -6.16 -11.62 -11.22
N LEU A 109 -5.67 -12.83 -10.92
CA LEU A 109 -6.55 -13.98 -10.68
C LEU A 109 -7.48 -13.72 -9.50
N SER A 110 -7.03 -12.90 -8.55
CA SER A 110 -7.78 -12.52 -7.35
C SER A 110 -8.70 -11.32 -7.57
N ASP A 111 -8.39 -10.49 -8.56
CA ASP A 111 -9.22 -9.37 -9.00
C ASP A 111 -8.89 -9.01 -10.46
N SER A 112 -9.79 -9.36 -11.37
CA SER A 112 -9.65 -9.11 -12.80
C SER A 112 -9.68 -7.63 -13.19
N ARG A 113 -10.06 -6.71 -12.29
CA ARG A 113 -10.05 -5.27 -12.55
C ARG A 113 -8.66 -4.73 -12.89
N TYR A 114 -7.60 -5.48 -12.58
CA TYR A 114 -6.22 -5.19 -12.98
C TYR A 114 -5.89 -5.62 -14.42
N GLN A 115 -6.72 -6.43 -15.07
CA GLN A 115 -6.61 -6.77 -16.50
C GLN A 115 -7.65 -6.06 -17.36
N THR A 116 -8.66 -5.47 -16.72
CA THR A 116 -9.61 -4.59 -17.36
C THR A 116 -9.23 -3.14 -17.12
N GLN A 117 -9.83 -2.24 -17.89
CA GLN A 117 -9.57 -0.81 -17.76
C GLN A 117 -10.45 -0.19 -16.66
N ASP A 118 -10.40 -0.74 -15.45
CA ASP A 118 -11.18 -0.24 -14.32
C ASP A 118 -10.68 1.15 -13.87
N ALA A 119 -11.61 2.10 -13.80
CA ALA A 119 -11.29 3.49 -13.50
C ALA A 119 -10.86 3.69 -12.04
N PHE A 120 -11.48 2.98 -11.10
CA PHE A 120 -11.16 3.13 -9.68
C PHE A 120 -9.78 2.57 -9.38
N VAL A 121 -9.50 1.34 -9.82
CA VAL A 121 -8.21 0.68 -9.59
C VAL A 121 -7.09 1.50 -10.23
N LEU A 122 -7.23 1.98 -11.47
CA LEU A 122 -6.23 2.88 -12.07
C LEU A 122 -5.98 4.12 -11.22
N CYS A 123 -7.03 4.84 -10.81
CA CYS A 123 -6.89 6.08 -10.07
C CYS A 123 -6.26 5.85 -8.69
N MET A 124 -6.70 4.82 -7.98
CA MET A 124 -6.15 4.44 -6.68
C MET A 124 -4.67 4.09 -6.79
N GLU A 125 -4.30 3.20 -7.71
CA GLU A 125 -2.92 2.75 -7.90
C GLU A 125 -1.99 3.86 -8.42
N THR A 126 -2.55 4.81 -9.18
CA THR A 126 -1.80 6.00 -9.58
C THR A 126 -1.48 6.87 -8.37
N ILE A 127 -2.44 7.11 -7.48
CA ILE A 127 -2.24 7.90 -6.26
C ILE A 127 -1.25 7.19 -5.33
N THR A 128 -1.37 5.88 -5.17
CA THR A 128 -0.44 5.11 -4.33
C THR A 128 0.98 5.21 -4.89
N ALA A 129 1.16 5.06 -6.20
CA ALA A 129 2.46 5.17 -6.85
C ALA A 129 3.09 6.56 -6.72
N VAL A 130 2.34 7.63 -6.97
CA VAL A 130 2.91 9.00 -7.01
C VAL A 130 2.96 9.69 -5.65
N CYS A 131 2.10 9.29 -4.70
CA CYS A 131 2.04 9.88 -3.36
C CYS A 131 2.60 8.94 -2.30
N TRP A 132 2.06 7.73 -2.17
CA TRP A 132 2.40 6.83 -1.05
C TRP A 132 3.77 6.17 -1.24
N GLY A 133 4.17 5.84 -2.47
CA GLY A 133 5.50 5.29 -2.76
C GLY A 133 6.64 6.21 -2.31
N PRO A 134 6.78 7.42 -2.88
CA PRO A 134 7.81 8.38 -2.49
C PRO A 134 7.73 8.77 -1.00
N SER A 135 6.52 9.01 -0.49
CA SER A 135 6.34 9.43 0.91
C SER A 135 6.74 8.33 1.90
N SER A 136 6.57 7.05 1.54
CA SER A 136 6.99 5.94 2.40
C SER A 136 8.51 5.88 2.56
N PHE A 137 9.28 6.14 1.51
CA PHE A 137 10.74 6.26 1.61
C PHE A 137 11.16 7.47 2.45
N ILE A 138 10.49 8.62 2.27
CA ILE A 138 10.73 9.82 3.07
C ILE A 138 10.48 9.52 4.56
N LEU A 139 9.36 8.88 4.88
CA LEU A 139 9.03 8.49 6.24
C LEU A 139 10.05 7.51 6.83
N ALA A 140 10.48 6.51 6.06
CA ALA A 140 11.52 5.59 6.48
C ALA A 140 12.82 6.33 6.85
N ALA A 141 13.24 7.30 6.03
CA ALA A 141 14.40 8.14 6.33
C ALA A 141 14.19 9.01 7.58
N MET A 142 12.98 9.56 7.77
CA MET A 142 12.61 10.34 8.96
C MET A 142 12.66 9.49 10.24
N ILE A 143 12.21 8.24 10.20
CA ILE A 143 12.32 7.33 11.35
C ILE A 143 13.79 6.98 11.61
N ALA A 144 14.56 6.66 10.57
CA ALA A 144 15.98 6.33 10.69
C ALA A 144 16.82 7.49 11.26
N THR A 145 16.40 8.73 11.05
CA THR A 145 17.08 9.95 11.54
C THR A 145 16.43 10.59 12.76
N ASP A 146 15.41 9.95 13.35
CA ASP A 146 14.66 10.44 14.52
C ASP A 146 13.97 11.80 14.32
N HIS A 147 13.49 12.07 13.11
CA HIS A 147 12.86 13.35 12.77
C HIS A 147 11.51 13.54 13.47
N SER A 148 11.27 14.75 14.00
CA SER A 148 10.06 15.10 14.78
C SER A 148 8.74 14.93 14.02
N LEU A 149 8.77 15.19 12.71
CA LEU A 149 7.60 15.04 11.82
C LEU A 149 7.30 13.61 11.37
N ARG A 150 8.01 12.58 11.89
CA ARG A 150 7.76 11.18 11.50
C ARG A 150 6.31 10.73 11.80
N TYR A 151 5.75 11.07 12.96
CA TYR A 151 4.42 10.62 13.35
C TYR A 151 3.29 11.28 12.55
N PRO A 152 3.31 12.62 12.31
CA PRO A 152 2.38 13.24 11.38
C PRO A 152 2.39 12.59 9.99
N LEU A 153 3.58 12.40 9.39
CA LEU A 153 3.67 11.79 8.06
C LEU A 153 3.21 10.32 8.07
N GLN A 154 3.58 9.55 9.10
CA GLN A 154 3.09 8.20 9.32
C GLN A 154 1.56 8.13 9.39
N ALA A 155 0.92 9.06 10.12
CA ALA A 155 -0.54 9.10 10.17
C ALA A 155 -1.17 9.35 8.79
N ILE A 156 -0.61 10.29 8.02
CA ILE A 156 -1.12 10.64 6.69
C ILE A 156 -1.02 9.43 5.73
N ILE A 157 0.16 8.81 5.65
CA ILE A 157 0.38 7.68 4.73
C ILE A 157 -0.45 6.48 5.17
N SER A 158 -0.45 6.14 6.46
CA SER A 158 -1.21 4.99 6.97
C SER A 158 -2.72 5.17 6.78
N LEU A 159 -3.25 6.38 6.96
CA LEU A 159 -4.66 6.66 6.67
C LEU A 159 -4.93 6.55 5.16
N GLY A 160 -4.04 7.05 4.30
CA GLY A 160 -4.18 6.96 2.85
C GLY A 160 -4.21 5.53 2.34
N GLN A 161 -3.30 4.68 2.83
CA GLN A 161 -3.26 3.24 2.52
C GLN A 161 -4.54 2.54 2.98
N LEU A 162 -4.94 2.74 4.23
CA LEU A 162 -6.16 2.14 4.78
C LEU A 162 -7.41 2.59 4.01
N TYR A 163 -7.51 3.88 3.68
CA TYR A 163 -8.65 4.42 2.96
C TYR A 163 -8.73 3.87 1.53
N GLY A 164 -7.60 3.78 0.82
CA GLY A 164 -7.54 3.18 -0.51
C GLY A 164 -8.02 1.74 -0.50
N ASP A 165 -7.51 0.93 0.42
CA ASP A 165 -7.84 -0.49 0.52
C ASP A 165 -9.30 -0.72 0.95
N VAL A 166 -9.84 0.11 1.85
CA VAL A 166 -11.28 0.10 2.18
C VAL A 166 -12.14 0.40 0.94
N LEU A 167 -11.74 1.38 0.12
CA LEU A 167 -12.46 1.69 -1.13
C LEU A 167 -12.30 0.59 -2.19
N TYR A 168 -11.13 -0.07 -2.25
CA TYR A 168 -10.89 -1.22 -3.11
C TYR A 168 -11.85 -2.37 -2.83
N TYR A 169 -12.03 -2.73 -1.56
CA TYR A 169 -13.03 -3.72 -1.16
C TYR A 169 -14.46 -3.21 -1.36
N ALA A 170 -14.75 -1.96 -0.99
CA ALA A 170 -16.10 -1.42 -1.08
C ALA A 170 -16.61 -1.40 -2.53
N THR A 171 -15.75 -1.04 -3.49
CA THR A 171 -16.09 -1.05 -4.92
C THR A 171 -16.28 -2.47 -5.46
N CYS A 172 -15.40 -3.40 -5.09
CA CYS A 172 -15.55 -4.82 -5.47
C CYS A 172 -16.86 -5.42 -4.94
N LEU A 173 -17.16 -5.20 -3.66
CA LEU A 173 -18.39 -5.70 -3.03
C LEU A 173 -19.63 -5.02 -3.58
N PHE A 174 -19.56 -3.72 -3.90
CA PHE A 174 -20.66 -3.02 -4.55
C PHE A 174 -20.99 -3.67 -5.91
N ASP A 175 -19.98 -3.87 -6.76
CA ASP A 175 -20.16 -4.48 -8.07
C ASP A 175 -20.71 -5.92 -7.95
N PHE A 176 -20.24 -6.68 -6.97
CA PHE A 176 -20.76 -8.01 -6.69
C PHE A 176 -22.24 -8.00 -6.28
N TYR A 177 -22.61 -7.24 -5.24
CA TYR A 177 -23.97 -7.28 -4.69
C TYR A 177 -25.00 -6.51 -5.52
N ILE A 178 -24.58 -5.46 -6.22
CA ILE A 178 -25.48 -4.57 -6.97
C ILE A 178 -25.51 -4.91 -8.45
N LEU A 179 -24.36 -5.25 -9.05
CA LEU A 179 -24.23 -5.52 -10.48
C LEU A 179 -24.12 -7.02 -10.81
N GLY A 180 -23.90 -7.88 -9.80
CA GLY A 180 -23.71 -9.31 -10.00
C GLY A 180 -22.36 -9.63 -10.66
N LEU A 181 -21.37 -8.74 -10.56
CA LEU A 181 -20.06 -8.90 -11.17
C LEU A 181 -19.08 -9.52 -10.19
N GLU A 182 -18.53 -10.67 -10.55
CA GLU A 182 -17.46 -11.35 -9.81
C GLU A 182 -16.12 -11.13 -10.53
N TYR A 183 -15.13 -10.63 -9.80
CA TYR A 183 -13.79 -10.37 -10.36
C TYR A 183 -12.73 -11.37 -9.92
N SER A 184 -12.97 -12.09 -8.83
CA SER A 184 -12.05 -13.09 -8.30
C SER A 184 -12.37 -14.47 -8.84
N ARG A 185 -11.35 -15.29 -9.08
CA ARG A 185 -11.60 -16.71 -9.34
C ARG A 185 -12.11 -17.43 -8.08
N PRO A 186 -12.92 -18.49 -8.24
CA PRO A 186 -13.59 -19.15 -7.11
C PRO A 186 -12.66 -20.02 -6.25
N GLU A 187 -11.41 -20.29 -6.66
CA GLU A 187 -10.52 -21.13 -5.88
C GLU A 187 -10.20 -20.48 -4.52
N PRO A 188 -10.34 -21.19 -3.39
CA PRO A 188 -10.12 -20.62 -2.06
C PRO A 188 -8.73 -20.02 -1.87
N ALA A 189 -7.70 -20.61 -2.48
CA ALA A 189 -6.33 -20.10 -2.40
C ALA A 189 -6.17 -18.72 -3.08
N ILE A 190 -6.94 -18.45 -4.14
CA ILE A 190 -6.91 -17.18 -4.86
C ILE A 190 -7.68 -16.12 -4.07
N PHE A 191 -8.93 -16.41 -3.70
CA PHE A 191 -9.73 -15.44 -2.95
C PHE A 191 -9.18 -15.20 -1.54
N TRP A 192 -9.00 -16.23 -0.70
CA TRP A 192 -8.54 -16.02 0.66
C TRP A 192 -7.04 -15.70 0.75
N GLY A 193 -6.23 -16.29 -0.12
CA GLY A 193 -4.78 -16.08 -0.13
C GLY A 193 -4.39 -14.74 -0.73
N TYR A 194 -4.80 -14.45 -1.97
CA TYR A 194 -4.42 -13.21 -2.63
C TYR A 194 -5.39 -12.06 -2.30
N PHE A 195 -6.69 -12.23 -2.52
CA PHE A 195 -7.62 -11.12 -2.38
C PHE A 195 -7.78 -10.67 -0.92
N VAL A 196 -7.85 -11.58 0.05
CA VAL A 196 -8.03 -11.24 1.47
C VAL A 196 -6.71 -11.11 2.22
N PHE A 197 -5.90 -12.18 2.26
CA PHE A 197 -4.71 -12.21 3.13
C PHE A 197 -3.62 -11.22 2.71
N MET A 198 -3.30 -11.10 1.42
CA MET A 198 -2.26 -10.15 0.98
C MET A 198 -2.64 -8.69 1.26
N ASN A 199 -3.89 -8.30 0.99
CA ASN A 199 -4.36 -6.93 1.28
C ASN A 199 -4.50 -6.67 2.79
N SER A 200 -4.75 -7.69 3.61
CA SER A 200 -4.87 -7.53 5.07
C SER A 200 -3.67 -6.85 5.74
N PHE A 201 -2.46 -6.94 5.17
CA PHE A 201 -1.30 -6.21 5.65
C PHE A 201 -1.48 -4.69 5.55
N TRP A 202 -2.08 -4.18 4.48
CA TRP A 202 -2.40 -2.76 4.26
C TRP A 202 -3.63 -2.27 5.03
N ILE A 203 -4.39 -3.17 5.67
CA ILE A 203 -5.38 -2.81 6.68
C ILE A 203 -4.76 -2.78 8.08
N VAL A 204 -4.17 -3.89 8.51
CA VAL A 204 -3.80 -4.12 9.91
C VAL A 204 -2.60 -3.27 10.32
N ILE A 205 -1.53 -3.27 9.54
CA ILE A 205 -0.31 -2.55 9.90
C ILE A 205 -0.56 -1.04 9.88
N PRO A 206 -1.16 -0.44 8.82
CA PRO A 206 -1.50 0.97 8.81
C PRO A 206 -2.45 1.39 9.94
N SER A 207 -3.41 0.55 10.32
CA SER A 207 -4.30 0.83 11.47
C SER A 207 -3.54 0.98 12.78
N ILE A 208 -2.60 0.06 13.06
CA ILE A 208 -1.74 0.10 14.25
C ILE A 208 -0.85 1.36 14.21
N LEU A 209 -0.25 1.65 13.06
CA LEU A 209 0.66 2.79 12.88
C LEU A 209 -0.08 4.12 13.00
N LEU A 210 -1.30 4.23 12.47
CA LEU A 210 -2.17 5.39 12.60
C LEU A 210 -2.54 5.62 14.06
N PHE A 211 -2.99 4.59 14.77
CA PHE A 211 -3.28 4.67 16.21
C PHE A 211 -2.06 5.14 17.02
N ASN A 212 -0.90 4.56 16.73
CA ASN A 212 0.36 4.95 17.38
C ASN A 212 0.72 6.41 17.12
N SER A 213 0.57 6.89 15.89
CA SER A 213 0.83 8.28 15.52
C SER A 213 -0.13 9.25 16.21
N VAL A 214 -1.42 8.95 16.25
CA VAL A 214 -2.43 9.77 16.95
C VAL A 214 -2.09 9.85 18.44
N ARG A 215 -1.74 8.73 19.06
CA ARG A 215 -1.39 8.68 20.49
C ARG A 215 -0.09 9.43 20.79
N ALA A 216 0.93 9.30 19.94
CA ALA A 216 2.20 10.01 20.08
C ALA A 216 1.99 11.53 19.97
N THR A 217 1.25 11.96 18.95
CA THR A 217 0.90 13.36 18.72
C THR A 217 0.10 13.93 19.90
N GLY A 218 -0.93 13.22 20.39
CA GLY A 218 -1.72 13.65 21.55
C GLY A 218 -0.89 13.80 22.83
N ARG A 219 0.08 12.91 23.07
CA ARG A 219 1.03 13.04 24.19
C ARG A 219 1.92 14.27 24.04
N ALA A 220 2.43 14.54 22.84
CA ALA A 220 3.27 15.71 22.56
C ALA A 220 2.51 17.02 22.86
N PHE A 221 1.27 17.17 22.36
CA PHE A 221 0.44 18.34 22.66
C PHE A 221 0.10 18.47 24.14
N SER A 222 -0.17 17.35 24.83
CA SER A 222 -0.42 17.37 26.26
C SER A 222 0.79 17.83 27.07
N ALA A 223 2.00 17.40 26.68
CA ALA A 223 3.25 17.84 27.30
C ALA A 223 3.49 19.34 27.06
N LEU A 224 3.29 19.82 25.82
CA LEU A 224 3.40 21.24 25.47
C LEU A 224 2.45 22.10 26.32
N LYS A 225 1.18 21.71 26.42
CA LYS A 225 0.18 22.41 27.25
C LYS A 225 0.58 22.48 28.73
N LYS A 226 1.14 21.39 29.29
CA LYS A 226 1.64 21.38 30.67
C LYS A 226 2.82 22.33 30.85
N MET A 227 3.77 22.33 29.91
CA MET A 227 4.94 23.20 29.93
C MET A 227 4.54 24.68 29.87
N GLU A 228 3.63 25.05 28.97
CA GLU A 228 3.08 26.41 28.87
C GLU A 228 2.39 26.86 30.16
N LYS A 229 1.64 25.98 30.82
CA LYS A 229 0.99 26.28 32.10
C LYS A 229 2.04 26.54 33.19
N THR A 230 3.06 25.71 33.30
CA THR A 230 4.13 25.88 34.30
C THR A 230 4.93 27.17 34.06
N LEU A 231 5.25 27.49 32.80
CA LEU A 231 5.91 28.74 32.42
C LEU A 231 5.09 29.96 32.86
N LYS A 232 3.79 29.99 32.55
CA LYS A 232 2.89 31.09 32.95
C LYS A 232 2.82 31.26 34.48
N THR A 233 2.72 30.16 35.24
CA THR A 233 2.71 30.21 36.71
C THR A 233 4.03 30.76 37.26
N SER A 234 5.17 30.37 36.67
CA SER A 234 6.50 30.85 37.08
C SER A 234 6.68 32.36 36.80
N THR A 235 6.24 32.84 35.64
CA THR A 235 6.29 34.27 35.29
C THR A 235 5.41 35.11 36.23
N ASN A 236 4.22 34.63 36.59
CA ASN A 236 3.33 35.33 37.51
C ASN A 236 3.81 35.29 38.97
N GLY A 237 4.51 34.22 39.38
CA GLY A 237 5.09 34.08 40.72
C GLY A 237 6.28 35.02 40.98
N ASN A 238 7.14 35.24 39.98
CA ASN A 238 8.29 36.15 40.11
C ASN A 238 7.91 37.65 40.11
N GLY A 239 6.71 38.00 39.65
CA GLY A 239 6.19 39.38 39.70
C GLY A 239 5.76 39.84 41.10
N SER A 240 5.61 38.93 42.07
CA SER A 240 5.08 39.23 43.41
C SER A 240 6.15 39.42 44.49
N LEU A 241 7.45 39.29 44.18
CA LEU A 241 8.55 39.37 45.16
C LEU A 241 9.23 40.74 45.27
N LYS A 242 8.60 41.83 44.80
CA LYS A 242 9.07 43.19 45.04
C LYS A 242 7.96 44.10 45.58
N LYS A 243 7.84 44.13 46.91
CA LYS A 243 7.68 45.35 47.73
C LYS A 243 7.33 44.93 49.16
N THR A 244 8.36 44.79 49.99
CA THR A 244 8.23 45.08 51.42
C THR A 244 9.39 46.00 51.74
N ILE A 245 9.07 47.28 51.89
CA ILE A 245 9.89 48.33 52.49
C ILE A 245 9.76 48.17 53.99
#